data_AF-A0A194Q7H8-F1
#
_entry.id   AF-A0A194Q7H8-F1
#
_cell.length_a   1.000
_cell.length_b   1.000
_cell.length_c   1.000
_cell.angle_alpha   90.00
_cell.angle_beta   90.00
_cell.angle_gamma   90.00
#
_symmetry.space_group_name_H-M   'P 1'
#
loop_
_entity.id
_entity.type
_entity.pdbx_description
1 polymer ?
#
loop_
_entity_poly.entity_id
_entity_poly.type
_entity_poly.pdbx_seq_one_letter_code
_entity_poly.pdbx_strand_id
1 'polypeptide(L)'
;MMCEGRSLLNTSAASSKIGCDEDPEVAAVKKYVKDLLKSRIFLGRYLERRLNDQLSCYRDIVLLSNAETELKRDLLEAEAKLRSIFSNGLWIGVTSAEKIGNFSGVCIWTENILIK
;
A
#
# COMPACT_ATOMS: atom_id res chain seq x y z
N MET A 1 -28.08 12.11 -38.90
CA MET A 1 -29.12 11.11 -39.16
C MET A 1 -28.48 9.75 -38.89
N MET A 2 -29.08 9.00 -37.96
CA MET A 2 -28.91 7.57 -37.65
C MET A 2 -27.66 7.13 -36.85
N CYS A 3 -27.96 6.74 -35.61
CA CYS A 3 -27.22 5.84 -34.72
C CYS A 3 -27.47 4.37 -35.11
N GLU A 4 -26.54 3.48 -34.75
CA GLU A 4 -26.72 2.10 -34.21
C GLU A 4 -25.36 1.37 -34.30
N GLY A 5 -24.91 0.52 -33.38
CA GLY A 5 -25.53 -0.08 -32.20
C GLY A 5 -24.47 -0.56 -31.20
N ARG A 6 -24.94 -0.80 -29.97
CA ARG A 6 -24.15 -1.28 -28.82
C ARG A 6 -23.73 -2.75 -29.02
N SER A 7 -22.50 -3.08 -28.64
CA SER A 7 -22.19 -4.38 -28.06
C SER A 7 -21.33 -4.19 -26.82
N LEU A 8 -21.72 -4.89 -25.75
CA LEU A 8 -21.20 -4.81 -24.39
C LEU A 8 -20.12 -5.89 -24.17
N LEU A 9 -19.15 -5.54 -23.32
CA LEU A 9 -18.21 -6.41 -22.60
C LEU A 9 -17.13 -7.12 -23.44
N ASN A 10 -15.86 -6.83 -23.17
CA ASN A 10 -15.08 -7.66 -22.26
C ASN A 10 -13.66 -7.07 -22.06
N THR A 11 -13.31 -6.89 -20.79
CA THR A 11 -11.99 -7.04 -20.18
C THR A 11 -10.82 -7.25 -21.15
N SER A 12 -10.00 -6.22 -21.31
CA SER A 12 -8.58 -6.46 -21.56
C SER A 12 -7.79 -5.73 -20.49
N ALA A 13 -6.98 -6.52 -19.80
CA ALA A 13 -5.98 -6.06 -18.88
C ALA A 13 -5.07 -5.08 -19.62
N ALA A 14 -5.16 -3.79 -19.29
CA ALA A 14 -4.03 -2.90 -19.45
C ALA A 14 -3.01 -3.24 -18.35
N SER A 15 -2.45 -4.47 -18.44
CA SER A 15 -1.11 -4.72 -17.95
C SER A 15 -0.23 -3.91 -18.87
N SER A 16 0.08 -2.68 -18.45
CA SER A 16 1.14 -1.91 -19.08
C SER A 16 2.42 -2.72 -18.88
N LYS A 17 2.79 -3.48 -19.90
CA LYS A 17 4.15 -3.99 -20.10
C LYS A 17 5.07 -2.78 -20.14
N ILE A 18 5.55 -2.36 -18.97
CA ILE A 18 6.77 -1.59 -18.86
C ILE A 18 7.81 -2.62 -18.44
N GLY A 19 8.40 -3.29 -19.43
CA GLY A 19 9.72 -3.86 -19.26
C GLY A 19 10.69 -2.68 -19.17
N CYS A 20 10.75 -2.04 -18.01
CA CYS A 20 11.94 -1.32 -17.62
C CYS A 20 12.86 -2.37 -17.03
N ASP A 21 14.11 -2.35 -17.45
CA ASP A 21 15.21 -2.99 -16.73
C ASP A 21 15.18 -2.39 -15.30
N GLU A 22 14.41 -2.99 -14.41
CA GLU A 22 14.35 -2.57 -13.02
C GLU A 22 15.73 -2.87 -12.45
N ASP A 23 16.38 -1.84 -11.92
CA ASP A 23 17.68 -1.97 -11.30
C ASP A 23 17.69 -3.20 -10.39
N PRO A 24 18.65 -4.13 -10.55
CA PRO A 24 18.68 -5.37 -9.78
C PRO A 24 18.66 -5.13 -8.26
N GLU A 25 19.20 -4.00 -7.80
CA GLU A 25 19.13 -3.56 -6.41
C GLU A 25 17.70 -3.22 -5.99
N VAL A 26 16.96 -2.48 -6.83
CA VAL A 26 15.55 -2.14 -6.60
C VAL A 26 14.69 -3.40 -6.55
N ALA A 27 14.90 -4.33 -7.48
CA ALA A 27 14.19 -5.60 -7.51
C ALA A 27 14.48 -6.45 -6.25
N ALA A 28 15.74 -6.48 -5.80
CA ALA A 28 16.14 -7.20 -4.60
C ALA A 28 15.49 -6.62 -3.33
N VAL A 29 15.45 -5.30 -3.17
CA VAL A 29 14.80 -4.65 -2.02
C VAL A 29 13.29 -4.87 -2.05
N LYS A 30 12.62 -4.72 -3.21
CA LYS A 30 11.19 -5.02 -3.34
C LYS A 30 10.88 -6.46 -2.93
N LYS A 31 11.69 -7.42 -3.39
CA LYS A 31 11.55 -8.84 -3.02
C LYS A 31 11.74 -9.05 -1.53
N TYR A 32 12.79 -8.48 -0.94
CA TYR A 32 13.07 -8.58 0.49
C TYR A 32 11.89 -8.06 1.32
N VAL A 33 11.39 -6.86 1.02
CA VAL A 33 10.27 -6.26 1.75
C VAL A 33 9.00 -7.10 1.58
N LYS A 34 8.75 -7.62 0.37
CA LYS A 34 7.63 -8.50 0.12
C LYS A 34 7.73 -9.79 0.94
N ASP A 35 8.91 -10.41 1.00
CA ASP A 35 9.13 -11.63 1.77
C ASP A 35 9.06 -11.40 3.28
N LEU A 36 9.42 -10.21 3.76
CA LEU A 36 9.32 -9.81 5.17
C LEU A 36 7.86 -9.65 5.63
N LEU A 37 7.03 -9.04 4.77
CA LEU A 37 5.65 -8.66 5.13
C LEU A 37 4.58 -9.66 4.64
N LYS A 38 4.92 -10.59 3.74
CA LYS A 38 3.95 -11.56 3.22
C LYS A 38 3.35 -12.42 4.33
N SER A 39 2.07 -12.78 4.17
CA SER A 39 1.36 -13.73 5.02
C SER A 39 1.32 -13.36 6.51
N ARG A 40 1.51 -12.08 6.85
CA ARG A 40 1.34 -11.58 8.22
C ARG A 40 -0.13 -11.30 8.49
N ILE A 41 -0.63 -11.80 9.62
CA ILE A 41 -1.92 -11.41 10.20
C ILE A 41 -1.59 -10.53 11.39
N PHE A 42 -2.34 -9.45 11.57
CA PHE A 42 -2.11 -8.51 12.66
C PHE A 42 -3.41 -7.99 13.24
N LEU A 43 -3.36 -7.59 14.49
CA LEU A 43 -4.44 -6.86 15.15
C LEU A 43 -4.26 -5.35 14.93
N GLY A 44 -5.35 -4.68 14.57
CA GLY A 44 -5.37 -3.23 14.41
C GLY A 44 -6.74 -2.64 14.69
N ARG A 45 -6.76 -1.33 14.91
CA ARG A 45 -7.99 -0.53 15.03
C ARG A 45 -8.21 0.22 13.72
N TYR A 46 -9.35 -0.03 13.08
CA TYR A 46 -9.79 0.80 11.96
C TYR A 46 -10.01 2.24 12.45
N LEU A 47 -9.42 3.21 11.74
CA LEU A 47 -9.57 4.62 12.05
C LEU A 47 -10.62 5.27 11.15
N GLU A 48 -10.39 5.22 9.84
CA GLU A 48 -11.22 5.90 8.85
C GLU A 48 -10.87 5.42 7.43
N ARG A 49 -11.66 5.88 6.45
CA ARG A 49 -11.38 5.73 5.02
C ARG A 49 -11.01 7.11 4.45
N ARG A 50 -9.83 7.22 3.84
CA ARG A 50 -9.31 8.50 3.34
C ARG A 50 -8.89 8.40 1.88
N LEU A 51 -9.11 9.48 1.13
CA LEU A 51 -8.58 9.62 -0.22
C LEU A 51 -7.06 9.77 -0.12
N ASN A 52 -6.33 8.91 -0.79
CA ASN A 52 -4.90 9.08 -0.98
C ASN A 52 -4.67 9.86 -2.27
N ASP A 53 -4.20 11.09 -2.14
CA ASP A 53 -3.98 11.99 -3.27
C ASP A 53 -2.96 11.44 -4.28
N GLN A 54 -1.94 10.72 -3.82
CA GLN A 54 -0.90 10.15 -4.69
C GLN A 54 -1.42 9.00 -5.55
N LEU A 55 -2.41 8.25 -5.06
CA LEU A 55 -3.02 7.13 -5.78
C LEU A 55 -4.39 7.47 -6.38
N SER A 56 -4.92 8.67 -6.10
CA SER A 56 -6.29 9.09 -6.49
C SER A 56 -7.37 8.06 -6.14
N CYS A 57 -7.22 7.37 -5.00
CA CYS A 57 -8.17 6.35 -4.56
C CYS A 57 -8.33 6.31 -3.04
N TYR A 58 -9.49 5.82 -2.59
CA TYR A 58 -9.75 5.64 -1.17
C TYR A 58 -9.05 4.40 -0.63
N ARG A 59 -8.56 4.52 0.59
CA ARG A 59 -7.93 3.45 1.36
C ARG A 59 -8.44 3.47 2.79
N ASP A 60 -8.56 2.30 3.37
CA ASP A 60 -8.85 2.13 4.79
C ASP A 60 -7.55 2.33 5.57
N ILE A 61 -7.62 3.12 6.63
CA ILE A 61 -6.49 3.38 7.53
C ILE A 61 -6.67 2.56 8.80
N VAL A 62 -5.66 1.76 9.11
CA VAL A 62 -5.64 0.87 10.27
C VAL A 62 -4.49 1.25 11.17
N LEU A 63 -4.79 1.62 12.42
CA LEU A 63 -3.78 1.78 13.44
C LEU A 63 -3.34 0.40 13.92
N LEU A 64 -2.04 0.10 13.81
CA LEU A 64 -1.47 -1.14 14.29
C LEU A 64 -1.58 -1.22 15.83
N SER A 65 -1.99 -2.37 16.36
CA SER A 65 -2.04 -2.59 17.80
C SER A 65 -0.63 -2.48 18.42
N ASN A 66 -0.53 -1.89 19.61
CA ASN A 66 0.74 -1.81 20.34
C ASN A 66 1.32 -3.19 20.71
N ALA A 67 0.49 -4.25 20.69
CA ALA A 67 0.94 -5.62 20.91
C ALA A 67 1.76 -6.18 19.72
N GLU A 68 1.55 -5.65 18.51
CA GLU A 68 2.20 -6.09 17.26
C GLU A 68 3.61 -5.48 17.12
N THR A 69 4.45 -5.68 18.13
CA THR A 69 5.78 -5.06 18.22
C THR A 69 6.73 -5.55 17.13
N GLU A 70 6.71 -6.84 16.80
CA GLU A 70 7.51 -7.43 15.73
C GLU A 70 7.13 -6.87 14.36
N LEU A 71 5.82 -6.86 14.04
CA LEU A 71 5.35 -6.31 12.78
C LEU A 71 5.63 -4.81 12.67
N LYS A 72 5.48 -4.06 13.78
CA LYS A 72 5.85 -2.63 13.80
C LYS A 72 7.30 -2.44 13.41
N ARG A 73 8.22 -3.23 13.98
CA ARG A 73 9.65 -3.18 13.66
C ARG A 73 9.90 -3.53 12.19
N ASP A 74 9.29 -4.61 11.70
CA ASP A 74 9.44 -5.07 10.32
C ASP A 74 8.91 -4.03 9.31
N LEU A 75 7.80 -3.33 9.63
CA LEU A 75 7.25 -2.26 8.82
C LEU A 75 8.16 -1.03 8.77
N LEU A 76 8.74 -0.63 9.91
CA LEU A 76 9.69 0.48 9.95
C LEU A 76 10.98 0.15 9.19
N GLU A 77 11.45 -1.09 9.27
CA GLU A 77 12.60 -1.54 8.48
C GLU A 77 12.28 -1.56 6.98
N ALA A 78 11.12 -2.09 6.60
CA ALA A 78 10.64 -2.07 5.22
C ALA A 78 10.53 -0.64 4.68
N GLU A 79 9.94 0.28 5.45
CA GLU A 79 9.82 1.68 5.08
C GLU A 79 11.21 2.31 4.88
N ALA A 80 12.15 2.08 5.80
CA ALA A 80 13.51 2.62 5.68
C ALA A 80 14.22 2.12 4.43
N LYS A 81 14.13 0.81 4.12
CA LYS A 81 14.72 0.22 2.91
C LYS A 81 14.06 0.74 1.63
N LEU A 82 12.74 0.91 1.62
CA LEU A 82 12.05 1.47 0.46
C LEU A 82 12.44 2.93 0.25
N ARG A 83 12.55 3.72 1.32
CA ARG A 83 12.98 5.13 1.24
C ARG A 83 14.45 5.30 0.84
N SER A 84 15.31 4.30 1.08
CA SER A 84 16.70 4.38 0.64
C SER A 84 16.87 4.20 -0.86
N ILE A 85 15.95 3.48 -1.53
CA ILE A 85 16.02 3.22 -2.98
C ILE A 85 15.04 4.05 -3.80
N PHE A 86 13.93 4.50 -3.21
CA PHE A 86 12.96 5.37 -3.88
C PHE A 86 13.10 6.79 -3.37
N SER A 87 13.33 7.73 -4.28
CA SER A 87 13.35 9.16 -3.96
C SER A 87 12.06 9.61 -3.27
N ASN A 88 12.18 10.66 -2.45
CA ASN A 88 11.08 11.24 -1.69
C ASN A 88 9.84 11.46 -2.57
N GLY A 89 8.74 10.78 -2.23
CA GLY A 89 7.46 10.94 -2.92
C GLY A 89 6.72 9.64 -3.20
N LEU A 90 7.40 8.48 -3.16
CA LEU A 90 6.70 7.20 -3.34
C LEU A 90 5.78 6.89 -2.15
N TRP A 91 4.53 6.55 -2.45
CA TRP A 91 3.59 6.04 -1.46
C TRP A 91 3.97 4.62 -1.03
N ILE A 92 4.18 4.42 0.27
CA ILE A 92 4.62 3.13 0.85
C ILE A 92 3.47 2.41 1.59
N GLY A 93 2.30 3.04 1.71
CA GLY A 93 1.15 2.47 2.41
C GLY A 93 1.34 2.33 3.93
N VAL A 94 2.42 2.90 4.48
CA VAL A 94 2.70 2.98 5.91
C VAL A 94 2.93 4.45 6.26
N THR A 95 2.37 4.90 7.37
CA THR A 95 2.61 6.25 7.88
C THR A 95 2.57 6.28 9.40
N SER A 96 3.25 7.26 9.99
CA SER A 96 3.06 7.68 11.37
C SER A 96 1.59 8.06 11.61
N ALA A 97 1.02 7.58 12.71
CA ALA A 97 -0.35 7.87 13.11
C ALA A 97 -0.55 9.37 13.44
N GLU A 98 0.52 10.03 13.87
CA GLU A 98 0.58 11.46 14.20
C GLU A 98 0.34 12.34 12.97
N LYS A 99 0.59 11.82 11.75
CA LYS A 99 0.31 12.50 10.48
C LYS A 99 -1.16 12.42 10.07
N ILE A 100 -1.92 11.51 10.67
CA ILE A 100 -3.34 11.30 10.36
C ILE A 100 -4.23 12.06 11.35
N GLY A 101 -3.80 12.15 12.62
CA GLY A 101 -4.49 12.86 13.69
C GLY A 101 -3.78 12.71 15.04
N ASN A 102 -4.53 12.79 16.14
CA ASN A 102 -4.00 12.66 17.52
C ASN A 102 -3.82 11.20 17.97
N PHE A 103 -3.27 10.36 17.10
CA PHE A 103 -2.93 8.96 17.42
C PHE A 103 -1.42 8.79 17.45
N SER A 104 -0.93 7.91 18.32
CA SER A 104 0.48 7.52 18.36
C SER A 104 0.68 6.15 17.75
N GLY A 105 1.72 5.97 16.93
CA GLY A 105 2.08 4.65 16.40
C GLY A 105 2.14 4.58 14.87
N VAL A 106 1.93 3.39 14.33
CA VAL A 106 2.06 3.11 12.90
C VAL A 106 0.70 2.78 12.30
N CYS A 107 0.36 3.46 11.22
CA CYS A 107 -0.83 3.22 10.44
C CYS A 107 -0.50 2.51 9.13
N ILE A 108 -1.33 1.54 8.78
CA ILE A 108 -1.27 0.79 7.52
C ILE A 108 -2.47 1.21 6.67
N TRP A 109 -2.20 1.47 5.40
CA TRP A 109 -3.21 1.80 4.40
C TRP A 109 -3.51 0.56 3.57
N THR A 110 -4.79 0.16 3.53
CA THR A 110 -5.23 -1.05 2.82
C THR A 110 -6.40 -0.74 1.89
N GLU A 111 -6.59 -1.58 0.87
CA GLU A 111 -7.64 -1.37 -0.15
C GLU A 111 -9.04 -1.68 0.38
N ASN A 112 -9.15 -2.74 1.19
CA ASN A 112 -10.36 -3.11 1.91
C ASN A 112 -9.99 -3.93 3.14
N ILE A 113 -10.41 -3.48 4.32
CA ILE A 113 -10.58 -4.41 5.44
C ILE A 113 -11.89 -5.17 5.21
N LEU A 114 -11.79 -6.47 4.97
CA LEU A 114 -12.91 -7.38 5.21
C LEU A 114 -13.00 -7.58 6.73
N ILE A 115 -13.87 -6.81 7.39
CA ILE A 115 -14.34 -7.14 8.74
C ILE A 115 -15.30 -8.32 8.54
N LYS A 116 -14.86 -9.54 8.87
CA LYS A 116 -15.76 -10.69 9.02
C LYS A 116 -16.23 -10.77 10.46
#